data_AF-A0A8S7EL65-F1
#
_entry.id   AF-A0A8S7EL65-F1
#
_cell.length_a   1.000
_cell.length_b   1.000
_cell.length_c   1.000
_cell.angle_alpha   90.00
_cell.angle_beta   90.00
_cell.angle_gamma   90.00
#
_symmetry.space_group_name_H-M   'P 1'
#
loop_
_entity.id
_entity.type
_entity.pdbx_description
1 polymer ?
#
loop_
_entity_poly.entity_id
_entity_poly.type
_entity_poly.pdbx_seq_one_letter_code
_entity_poly.pdbx_strand_id
1 'polypeptide(L)'
;MKVTTDDLKKDVEMLFDDLKRNYEIPSSSSSIKFLFKIIAVALVVQFFLSALDFYIWGGEYRGGCREAIIVYFIGFLGVLLLPSFILIIVYHNPIMMISCLSDEARRKSVLLNIAKAKLQYVLYFAIVTNLLVGICFALNESGMIAFMGGSWFVTVIISTSIYNMMMAPYVTPAVTSSLLKMKELLSESRN
;
A
#
# COMPACT_ATOMS: atom_id res chain seq x y z
N MET A 1 13.85 -17.57 9.64
CA MET A 1 13.05 -18.80 9.83
C MET A 1 13.03 -19.54 8.51
N LYS A 2 13.42 -20.82 8.47
CA LYS A 2 13.21 -21.66 7.28
C LYS A 2 11.73 -22.07 7.28
N VAL A 3 11.01 -21.74 6.22
CA VAL A 3 9.59 -22.06 6.05
C VAL A 3 9.51 -23.15 4.99
N THR A 4 8.85 -24.25 5.30
CA THR A 4 8.69 -25.38 4.38
C THR A 4 7.39 -25.27 3.60
N THR A 5 7.28 -26.02 2.49
CA THR A 5 6.04 -26.12 1.71
C THR A 5 4.89 -26.71 2.52
N ASP A 6 5.20 -27.62 3.45
CA ASP A 6 4.20 -28.26 4.32
C ASP A 6 3.67 -27.29 5.37
N ASP A 7 4.53 -26.41 5.90
CA ASP A 7 4.11 -25.34 6.80
C ASP A 7 3.11 -24.40 6.11
N LEU A 8 3.41 -23.99 4.87
CA LEU A 8 2.53 -23.13 4.08
C LEU A 8 1.20 -23.82 3.74
N LYS A 9 1.23 -25.12 3.43
CA LYS A 9 0.01 -25.88 3.14
C LYS A 9 -0.90 -25.95 4.38
N LYS A 10 -0.34 -26.34 5.53
CA LYS A 10 -1.08 -26.38 6.81
C LYS A 10 -1.60 -25.00 7.20
N ASP A 11 -0.83 -23.95 6.93
CA ASP A 11 -1.24 -22.58 7.21
C ASP A 11 -2.48 -22.19 6.42
N VAL A 12 -2.52 -22.49 5.12
CA VAL A 12 -3.66 -22.15 4.27
C VAL A 12 -4.87 -23.04 4.58
N GLU A 13 -4.67 -24.31 4.94
CA GLU A 13 -5.75 -25.18 5.44
C GLU A 13 -6.38 -24.62 6.72
N MET A 14 -5.56 -24.13 7.65
CA MET A 14 -6.02 -23.44 8.86
C MET A 14 -6.83 -22.19 8.52
N LEU A 15 -6.35 -21.36 7.57
CA LEU A 15 -7.08 -20.17 7.12
C LEU A 15 -8.42 -20.51 6.45
N PHE A 16 -8.45 -21.59 5.67
CA PHE A 16 -9.66 -22.08 5.01
C PHE A 16 -10.69 -22.61 6.01
N ASP A 17 -10.24 -23.40 7.00
CA ASP A 17 -11.12 -23.91 8.05
C ASP A 17 -11.66 -22.78 8.94
N ASP A 18 -10.85 -21.75 9.21
CA ASP A 18 -11.30 -20.55 9.91
C ASP A 18 -12.43 -19.85 9.15
N LEU A 19 -12.38 -19.77 7.81
CA LEU A 19 -13.44 -19.17 6.98
C LEU A 19 -14.74 -19.98 6.91
N LYS A 20 -14.77 -21.25 7.30
CA LYS A 20 -16.02 -22.03 7.34
C LYS A 20 -16.93 -21.64 8.52
N ARG A 21 -16.40 -20.92 9.51
CA ARG A 21 -17.21 -20.40 10.61
C ARG A 21 -18.18 -19.34 10.09
N ASN A 22 -19.20 -19.01 10.88
CA ASN A 22 -20.06 -17.86 10.58
C ASN A 22 -19.28 -16.55 10.83
N TYR A 23 -18.55 -16.07 9.81
CA TYR A 23 -17.74 -14.86 9.88
C TYR A 23 -18.56 -13.63 9.48
N GLU A 24 -18.20 -12.47 10.03
CA GLU A 24 -18.83 -11.20 9.67
C GLU A 24 -18.23 -10.67 8.36
N ILE A 25 -19.09 -10.31 7.40
CA ILE A 25 -18.64 -9.69 6.15
C ILE A 25 -18.18 -8.25 6.48
N PRO A 26 -16.90 -7.91 6.25
CA PRO A 26 -16.39 -6.59 6.58
C PRO A 26 -17.03 -5.52 5.70
N SER A 27 -17.19 -4.32 6.25
CA SER A 27 -17.57 -3.14 5.43
C SER A 27 -16.38 -2.69 4.57
N SER A 28 -16.66 -2.17 3.38
CA SER A 28 -15.64 -1.60 2.48
C SER A 28 -14.84 -0.46 3.13
N SER A 29 -15.42 0.21 4.13
CA SER A 29 -14.77 1.23 4.95
C SER A 29 -13.51 0.72 5.66
N SER A 30 -13.49 -0.54 6.12
CA SER A 30 -12.32 -1.11 6.80
C SER A 30 -11.09 -1.17 5.90
N SER A 31 -11.27 -1.55 4.62
CA SER A 31 -10.21 -1.53 3.62
C SER A 31 -9.72 -0.11 3.33
N ILE A 32 -10.66 0.82 3.12
CA ILE A 32 -10.34 2.23 2.84
C ILE A 32 -9.54 2.86 3.99
N LYS A 33 -9.91 2.59 5.25
CA LYS A 33 -9.19 3.07 6.44
C LYS A 33 -7.73 2.64 6.47
N PHE A 34 -7.44 1.39 6.08
CA PHE A 34 -6.06 0.91 6.01
C PHE A 34 -5.28 1.63 4.90
N LEU A 35 -5.85 1.74 3.70
CA LEU A 35 -5.20 2.44 2.58
C LEU A 35 -4.96 3.92 2.90
N PHE A 36 -5.91 4.57 3.57
CA PHE A 36 -5.78 5.95 4.01
C PHE A 36 -4.58 6.16 4.96
N LYS A 37 -4.26 5.19 5.82
CA LYS A 37 -3.05 5.28 6.67
C LYS A 37 -1.76 5.32 5.86
N ILE A 38 -1.68 4.54 4.77
CA ILE A 38 -0.52 4.56 3.87
C ILE A 38 -0.41 5.92 3.18
N ILE A 39 -1.52 6.43 2.65
CA ILE A 39 -1.58 7.73 1.98
C ILE A 39 -1.28 8.88 2.96
N ALA A 40 -1.75 8.81 4.20
CA ALA A 40 -1.46 9.81 5.22
C ALA A 40 0.06 9.99 5.44
N VAL A 41 0.83 8.90 5.42
CA VAL A 41 2.30 8.98 5.49
C VAL A 41 2.87 9.70 4.27
N ALA A 42 2.38 9.40 3.06
CA ALA A 42 2.82 10.08 1.84
C ALA A 42 2.50 11.59 1.88
N LEU A 43 1.35 11.97 2.41
CA LEU A 43 0.95 13.38 2.59
C LEU A 43 1.82 14.09 3.63
N VAL A 44 2.22 13.42 4.71
CA VAL A 44 3.16 13.97 5.70
C VAL A 44 4.53 14.23 5.05
N VAL A 45 5.02 13.29 4.23
CA VAL A 45 6.26 13.50 3.46
C VAL A 45 6.12 14.69 2.51
N GLN A 46 4.99 14.78 1.78
CA GLN A 46 4.71 15.92 0.90
C GLN A 46 4.72 17.25 1.66
N PHE A 47 4.16 17.29 2.87
CA PHE A 47 4.16 18.50 3.69
C PHE A 47 5.57 18.99 4.01
N PHE A 48 6.46 18.10 4.48
CA PHE A 48 7.83 18.46 4.78
C PHE A 48 8.60 18.91 3.54
N LEU A 49 8.38 18.25 2.40
CA LEU A 49 9.01 18.62 1.14
C LEU A 49 8.52 19.96 0.61
N SER A 50 7.22 20.25 0.68
CA SER A 50 6.67 21.57 0.30
C SER A 50 7.21 22.68 1.22
N ALA A 51 7.38 22.40 2.52
CA ALA A 51 7.98 23.36 3.45
C ALA A 51 9.46 23.64 3.12
N LEU A 52 10.22 22.59 2.77
CA LEU A 52 11.61 22.71 2.33
C LEU A 52 11.72 23.51 1.04
N ASP A 53 10.89 23.19 0.04
CA ASP A 53 10.84 23.89 -1.25
C ASP A 53 10.50 25.37 -1.06
N PHE A 54 9.50 25.69 -0.22
CA PHE A 54 9.16 27.08 0.10
C PHE A 54 10.30 27.83 0.79
N TYR A 55 11.04 27.16 1.68
CA TYR A 55 12.18 27.76 2.36
C TYR A 55 13.31 28.13 1.38
N ILE A 56 13.53 27.31 0.34
CA ILE A 56 14.58 27.54 -0.67
C ILE A 56 14.11 28.58 -1.70
N TRP A 57 12.90 28.41 -2.25
CA TRP A 57 12.45 29.11 -3.45
C TRP A 57 11.32 30.13 -3.20
N GLY A 58 10.90 30.36 -1.96
CA GLY A 58 9.72 31.18 -1.65
C GLY A 58 9.75 32.59 -2.25
N GLY A 59 10.95 33.17 -2.44
CA GLY A 59 11.13 34.48 -3.06
C GLY A 59 11.19 34.47 -4.60
N GLU A 60 11.32 33.30 -5.23
CA GLU A 60 11.51 33.15 -6.68
C GLU A 60 10.21 32.87 -7.45
N TYR A 61 9.12 32.56 -6.75
CA TYR A 61 7.80 32.44 -7.35
C TYR A 61 7.35 33.78 -7.95
N ARG A 62 7.15 33.83 -9.27
CA ARG A 62 6.79 35.07 -10.00
C ARG A 62 5.45 35.65 -9.57
N GLY A 63 4.49 34.79 -9.22
CA GLY A 63 3.19 35.15 -8.64
C GLY A 63 3.20 35.25 -7.11
N GLY A 64 4.38 35.21 -6.48
CA GLY A 64 4.57 35.22 -5.03
C GLY A 64 3.88 34.05 -4.34
N CYS A 65 3.38 34.29 -3.12
CA CYS A 65 2.73 33.26 -2.30
C CYS A 65 1.53 32.58 -2.98
N ARG A 66 0.82 33.28 -3.88
CA ARG A 66 -0.36 32.71 -4.55
C ARG A 66 0.03 31.57 -5.50
N GLU A 67 1.12 31.74 -6.25
CA GLU A 67 1.62 30.70 -7.15
C GLU A 67 2.12 29.49 -6.36
N ALA A 68 2.89 29.73 -5.29
CA ALA A 68 3.37 28.67 -4.40
C ALA A 68 2.22 27.82 -3.83
N ILE A 69 1.14 28.45 -3.36
CA ILE A 69 -0.05 27.74 -2.84
C ILE A 69 -0.66 26.82 -3.92
N ILE A 70 -0.77 27.29 -5.16
CA ILE A 70 -1.33 26.49 -6.26
C ILE A 70 -0.44 25.27 -6.55
N VAL A 71 0.88 25.48 -6.63
CA VAL A 71 1.87 24.42 -6.83
C VAL A 71 1.77 23.35 -5.73
N TYR A 72 1.73 23.76 -4.47
CA TYR A 72 1.63 22.81 -3.36
C TYR A 72 0.29 22.10 -3.34
N PHE A 73 -0.81 22.80 -3.65
CA PHE A 73 -2.13 22.18 -3.77
C PHE A 73 -2.13 21.09 -4.85
N ILE A 74 -1.53 21.34 -6.02
CA ILE A 74 -1.38 20.34 -7.09
C ILE A 74 -0.55 19.15 -6.58
N GLY A 75 0.58 19.41 -5.90
CA GLY A 75 1.41 18.36 -5.31
C GLY A 75 0.64 17.46 -4.33
N PHE A 76 -0.06 18.06 -3.36
CA PHE A 76 -0.90 17.32 -2.41
C PHE A 76 -2.01 16.54 -3.09
N LEU A 77 -2.69 17.13 -4.06
CA LEU A 77 -3.76 16.46 -4.80
C LEU A 77 -3.22 15.27 -5.60
N GLY A 78 -2.05 15.43 -6.24
CA GLY A 78 -1.37 14.35 -6.96
C GLY A 78 -0.98 13.19 -6.04
N VAL A 79 -0.39 13.48 -4.88
CA VAL A 79 -0.02 12.47 -3.87
C VAL A 79 -1.25 11.79 -3.26
N LEU A 80 -2.38 12.49 -3.15
CA LEU A 80 -3.62 11.90 -2.68
C LEU A 80 -4.24 10.98 -3.75
N LEU A 81 -4.45 11.46 -4.97
CA LEU A 81 -5.31 10.78 -5.94
C LEU A 81 -4.60 9.65 -6.68
N LEU A 82 -3.39 9.91 -7.20
CA LEU A 82 -2.73 8.98 -8.11
C LEU A 82 -2.35 7.64 -7.45
N PRO A 83 -1.57 7.61 -6.34
CA PRO A 83 -1.25 6.35 -5.69
C PRO A 83 -2.49 5.68 -5.06
N SER A 84 -3.50 6.44 -4.61
CA SER A 84 -4.74 5.86 -4.07
C SER A 84 -5.46 4.97 -5.07
N PHE A 85 -5.50 5.36 -6.35
CA PHE A 85 -6.11 4.55 -7.40
C PHE A 85 -5.47 3.16 -7.51
N ILE A 86 -4.14 3.10 -7.53
CA ILE A 86 -3.40 1.84 -7.61
C ILE A 86 -3.58 1.03 -6.32
N LEU A 87 -3.48 1.67 -5.15
CA LEU A 87 -3.62 1.00 -3.87
C LEU A 87 -5.01 0.36 -3.71
N ILE A 88 -6.08 1.01 -4.17
CA ILE A 88 -7.44 0.44 -4.16
C ILE A 88 -7.49 -0.79 -5.07
N ILE A 89 -7.03 -0.68 -6.31
CA ILE A 89 -7.08 -1.80 -7.28
C ILE A 89 -6.33 -3.03 -6.74
N VAL A 90 -5.14 -2.82 -6.18
CA VAL A 90 -4.25 -3.91 -5.77
C VAL A 90 -4.66 -4.50 -4.42
N TYR A 91 -4.95 -3.65 -3.43
CA TYR A 91 -5.05 -4.09 -2.03
C TYR A 91 -6.49 -4.18 -1.51
N HIS A 92 -7.50 -3.67 -2.22
CA HIS A 92 -8.88 -3.74 -1.74
C HIS A 92 -9.32 -5.19 -1.47
N ASN A 93 -9.28 -6.05 -2.49
CA ASN A 93 -9.73 -7.44 -2.38
C ASN A 93 -8.92 -8.26 -1.33
N PRO A 94 -7.58 -8.21 -1.31
CA PRO A 94 -6.80 -8.89 -0.27
C PRO A 94 -7.16 -8.44 1.15
N ILE A 95 -7.32 -7.14 1.39
CA ILE A 95 -7.66 -6.63 2.73
C ILE A 95 -9.04 -7.09 3.17
N MET A 96 -10.02 -7.09 2.25
CA MET A 96 -11.36 -7.59 2.53
C MET A 96 -11.34 -9.07 2.91
N MET A 97 -10.61 -9.90 2.15
CA MET A 97 -10.44 -11.33 2.45
C MET A 97 -9.79 -11.55 3.83
N ILE A 98 -8.70 -10.83 4.13
CA ILE A 98 -8.02 -10.94 5.42
C ILE A 98 -8.93 -10.51 6.57
N SER A 99 -9.82 -9.56 6.35
CA SER A 99 -10.72 -9.04 7.38
C SER A 99 -11.83 -10.04 7.77
N CYS A 100 -12.15 -11.02 6.91
CA CYS A 100 -13.06 -12.12 7.23
C CYS A 100 -12.44 -13.14 8.21
N LEU A 101 -11.11 -13.17 8.34
CA LEU A 101 -10.42 -14.12 9.21
C LEU A 101 -10.49 -13.71 10.69
N SER A 102 -10.45 -14.69 11.59
CA SER A 102 -10.47 -14.42 13.02
C SER A 102 -9.15 -13.76 13.43
N ASP A 103 -9.17 -12.98 14.52
CA ASP A 103 -7.95 -12.37 15.03
C ASP A 103 -6.91 -13.42 15.46
N GLU A 104 -7.35 -14.63 15.80
CA GLU A 104 -6.50 -15.76 16.15
C GLU A 104 -5.83 -16.34 14.89
N ALA A 105 -6.60 -16.64 13.84
CA ALA A 105 -6.07 -17.14 12.58
C ALA A 105 -5.12 -16.13 11.93
N ARG A 106 -5.46 -14.83 11.96
CA ARG A 106 -4.58 -13.75 11.46
C ARG A 106 -3.24 -13.69 12.19
N ARG A 107 -3.23 -13.93 13.51
CA ARG A 107 -2.00 -13.89 14.32
C ARG A 107 -1.14 -15.14 14.15
N LYS A 108 -1.77 -16.31 14.07
CA LYS A 108 -1.06 -17.59 13.92
C LYS A 108 -0.56 -17.81 12.50
N SER A 109 -1.17 -17.18 11.50
CA SER A 109 -0.83 -17.46 10.10
C SER A 109 0.61 -17.08 9.75
N VAL A 110 1.38 -18.07 9.31
CA VAL A 110 2.75 -17.90 8.82
C VAL A 110 2.75 -17.09 7.52
N LEU A 111 1.85 -17.40 6.59
CA LEU A 111 1.74 -16.72 5.31
C LEU A 111 1.40 -15.24 5.47
N LEU A 112 0.42 -14.91 6.33
CA LEU A 112 0.05 -13.52 6.60
C LEU A 112 1.15 -12.75 7.31
N ASN A 113 1.89 -13.38 8.22
CA ASN A 113 3.03 -12.75 8.88
C ASN A 113 4.17 -12.46 7.90
N ILE A 114 4.47 -13.38 6.98
CA ILE A 114 5.44 -13.16 5.90
C ILE A 114 4.96 -12.01 5.00
N ALA A 115 3.70 -12.07 4.52
CA ALA A 115 3.10 -11.03 3.69
C ALA A 115 3.19 -9.65 4.36
N LYS A 116 2.84 -9.55 5.64
CA LYS A 116 2.94 -8.30 6.41
C LYS A 116 4.37 -7.78 6.49
N ALA A 117 5.35 -8.63 6.78
CA ALA A 117 6.75 -8.23 6.88
C ALA A 117 7.31 -7.74 5.52
N LYS A 118 6.96 -8.44 4.43
CA LYS A 118 7.35 -8.04 3.06
C LYS A 118 6.65 -6.75 2.63
N LEU A 119 5.38 -6.57 3.01
CA LEU A 119 4.64 -5.33 2.76
C LEU A 119 5.30 -4.14 3.47
N GLN A 120 5.68 -4.30 4.74
CA GLN A 120 6.41 -3.26 5.47
C GLN A 120 7.71 -2.88 4.77
N TYR A 121 8.49 -3.85 4.29
CA TYR A 121 9.72 -3.58 3.55
C TYR A 121 9.47 -2.73 2.29
N VAL A 122 8.48 -3.07 1.47
CA VAL A 122 8.18 -2.29 0.26
C VAL A 122 7.61 -0.91 0.57
N LEU A 123 6.87 -0.75 1.68
CA LEU A 123 6.41 0.56 2.14
C LEU A 123 7.59 1.45 2.59
N TYR A 124 8.55 0.89 3.32
CA TYR A 124 9.78 1.62 3.68
C TYR A 124 10.58 2.00 2.43
N PHE A 125 10.75 1.08 1.49
CA PHE A 125 11.38 1.36 0.21
C PHE A 125 10.68 2.51 -0.54
N ALA A 126 9.35 2.51 -0.58
CA ALA A 126 8.58 3.56 -1.24
C ALA A 126 8.78 4.94 -0.57
N ILE A 127 8.75 4.99 0.77
CA ILE A 127 8.95 6.22 1.54
C ILE A 127 10.36 6.77 1.30
N VAL A 128 11.39 5.93 1.41
CA VAL A 128 12.79 6.36 1.23
C VAL A 128 13.03 6.87 -0.19
N THR A 129 12.53 6.16 -1.19
CA THR A 129 12.67 6.55 -2.60
C THR A 129 12.00 7.90 -2.86
N ASN A 130 10.77 8.10 -2.40
CA ASN A 130 10.06 9.37 -2.60
C ASN A 130 10.65 10.51 -1.80
N LEU A 131 11.22 10.24 -0.63
CA LEU A 131 11.96 11.26 0.11
C LEU A 131 13.19 11.74 -0.67
N LEU A 132 13.97 10.82 -1.24
CA LEU A 132 15.13 11.15 -2.08
C LEU A 132 14.74 11.93 -3.33
N VAL A 133 13.73 11.46 -4.07
CA VAL A 133 13.21 12.15 -5.26
C VAL A 133 12.69 13.54 -4.89
N GLY A 134 11.97 13.65 -3.78
CA GLY A 134 11.45 14.91 -3.28
C GLY A 134 12.53 15.93 -2.93
N ILE A 135 13.61 15.49 -2.28
CA ILE A 135 14.78 16.33 -2.01
C ILE A 135 15.41 16.80 -3.31
N CYS A 136 15.58 15.91 -4.29
CA CYS A 136 16.08 16.30 -5.62
C CYS A 136 15.17 17.33 -6.29
N PHE A 137 13.85 17.16 -6.24
CA PHE A 137 12.91 18.13 -6.80
C PHE A 137 13.01 19.49 -6.08
N ALA A 138 13.02 19.49 -4.76
CA ALA A 138 13.13 20.72 -3.97
C ALA A 138 14.45 21.49 -4.18
N LEU A 139 15.54 20.82 -4.58
CA LEU A 139 16.84 21.46 -4.80
C LEU A 139 17.09 21.94 -6.24
N ASN A 140 16.32 21.46 -7.22
CA ASN A 140 16.60 21.74 -8.63
C ASN A 140 15.91 23.01 -9.15
N GLU A 141 14.58 23.09 -9.03
CA GLU A 141 13.81 24.22 -9.57
C GLU A 141 12.51 24.43 -8.77
N SER A 142 12.11 25.69 -8.63
CA SER A 142 10.90 26.09 -7.94
C SER A 142 9.67 25.36 -8.51
N GLY A 143 8.93 24.68 -7.64
CA GLY A 143 7.65 24.06 -8.00
C GLY A 143 7.74 22.70 -8.67
N MET A 144 8.93 22.12 -8.84
CA MET A 144 9.07 20.70 -9.19
C MET A 144 8.38 19.78 -8.18
N ILE A 145 8.19 20.23 -6.94
CA ILE A 145 7.50 19.47 -5.90
C ILE A 145 6.02 19.15 -6.23
N ALA A 146 5.42 19.85 -7.20
CA ALA A 146 4.09 19.51 -7.72
C ALA A 146 4.06 18.13 -8.42
N PHE A 147 5.20 17.67 -8.95
CA PHE A 147 5.32 16.38 -9.64
C PHE A 147 5.45 15.18 -8.70
N MET A 148 5.48 15.39 -7.37
CA MET A 148 5.58 14.32 -6.39
C MET A 148 4.46 13.27 -6.52
N GLY A 149 3.25 13.67 -6.94
CA GLY A 149 2.18 12.72 -7.23
C GLY A 149 2.57 11.65 -8.25
N GLY A 150 3.31 12.03 -9.30
CA GLY A 150 3.83 11.11 -10.31
C GLY A 150 4.91 10.17 -9.74
N SER A 151 5.80 10.70 -8.90
CA SER A 151 6.81 9.89 -8.21
C SER A 151 6.16 8.81 -7.32
N TRP A 152 5.18 9.20 -6.51
CA TRP A 152 4.45 8.26 -5.65
C TRP A 152 3.69 7.22 -6.47
N PHE A 153 3.05 7.63 -7.56
CA PHE A 153 2.35 6.73 -8.48
C PHE A 153 3.27 5.65 -9.03
N VAL A 154 4.40 6.04 -9.63
CA VAL A 154 5.38 5.10 -10.19
C VAL A 154 5.97 4.22 -9.10
N THR A 155 6.30 4.80 -7.94
CA THR A 155 6.91 4.04 -6.84
C THR A 155 5.96 2.99 -6.28
N VAL A 156 4.65 3.27 -6.17
CA VAL A 156 3.65 2.29 -5.72
C VAL A 156 3.52 1.13 -6.70
N ILE A 157 3.57 1.40 -8.01
CA ILE A 157 3.57 0.35 -9.04
C ILE A 157 4.80 -0.54 -8.88
N ILE A 158 6.00 0.05 -8.83
CA ILE A 158 7.25 -0.69 -8.65
C ILE A 158 7.25 -1.49 -7.35
N SER A 159 6.80 -0.88 -6.24
CA SER A 159 6.71 -1.52 -4.93
C SER A 159 5.76 -2.71 -4.94
N THR A 160 4.64 -2.60 -5.66
CA THR A 160 3.70 -3.70 -5.86
C THR A 160 4.34 -4.85 -6.63
N SER A 161 5.09 -4.56 -7.71
CA SER A 161 5.83 -5.57 -8.46
C SER A 161 6.88 -6.27 -7.60
N ILE A 162 7.66 -5.51 -6.84
CA ILE A 162 8.66 -6.06 -5.89
C ILE A 162 7.97 -6.95 -4.86
N TYR A 163 6.85 -6.49 -4.28
CA TYR A 163 6.07 -7.28 -3.32
C TYR A 163 5.62 -8.62 -3.92
N ASN A 164 5.08 -8.60 -5.13
CA ASN A 164 4.64 -9.81 -5.83
C ASN A 164 5.81 -10.76 -6.10
N MET A 165 6.98 -10.25 -6.51
CA MET A 165 8.19 -11.06 -6.68
C MET A 165 8.68 -11.66 -5.35
N MET A 166 8.62 -10.90 -4.26
CA MET A 166 8.98 -11.38 -2.92
C MET A 166 8.01 -12.45 -2.40
N MET A 167 6.73 -12.37 -2.78
CA MET A 167 5.70 -13.33 -2.37
C MET A 167 5.67 -14.59 -3.25
N ALA A 168 6.13 -14.52 -4.50
CA ALA A 168 6.05 -15.62 -5.46
C ALA A 168 6.55 -16.99 -4.94
N PRO A 169 7.67 -17.09 -4.18
CA PRO A 169 8.13 -18.38 -3.65
C PRO A 169 7.19 -19.01 -2.62
N TYR A 170 6.31 -18.23 -1.98
CA TYR A 170 5.38 -18.69 -0.95
C TYR A 170 3.99 -19.05 -1.51
N VAL A 171 3.72 -18.69 -2.77
CA VAL A 171 2.45 -18.94 -3.47
C VAL A 171 2.64 -20.14 -4.40
N THR A 172 2.87 -21.32 -3.81
CA THR A 172 3.05 -22.58 -4.56
C THR A 172 1.72 -23.02 -5.19
N PRO A 173 1.70 -23.94 -6.18
CA PRO A 173 0.45 -24.41 -6.79
C PRO A 173 -0.58 -24.94 -5.79
N ALA A 174 -0.13 -25.63 -4.73
CA ALA A 174 -0.99 -26.10 -3.66
C ALA A 174 -1.62 -24.95 -2.85
N VAL A 175 -0.81 -23.94 -2.50
CA VAL A 175 -1.29 -22.71 -1.83
C VAL A 175 -2.28 -21.97 -2.72
N THR A 176 -1.97 -21.79 -4.00
CA THR A 176 -2.86 -21.14 -4.98
C THR A 176 -4.20 -21.85 -5.10
N SER A 177 -4.20 -23.18 -5.19
CA SER A 177 -5.45 -23.96 -5.26
C SER A 177 -6.32 -23.74 -4.02
N SER A 178 -5.73 -23.76 -2.82
CA SER A 178 -6.48 -23.51 -1.58
C SER A 178 -6.97 -22.06 -1.46
N LEU A 179 -6.17 -21.07 -1.89
CA LEU A 179 -6.60 -19.67 -1.96
C LEU A 179 -7.75 -19.46 -2.95
N LEU A 180 -7.76 -20.17 -4.08
CA LEU A 180 -8.88 -20.14 -5.03
C LEU A 180 -10.15 -20.71 -4.40
N LYS A 181 -10.06 -21.82 -3.67
CA LYS A 181 -11.20 -22.38 -2.92
C LYS A 181 -11.71 -21.41 -1.85
N MET A 182 -10.81 -20.72 -1.14
CA MET A 182 -11.22 -19.65 -0.20
C MET A 182 -12.00 -18.55 -0.93
N LYS A 183 -11.51 -18.13 -2.10
CA LYS A 183 -12.17 -17.12 -2.93
C LYS A 183 -13.55 -17.57 -3.40
N GLU A 184 -13.70 -18.84 -3.81
CA GLU A 184 -14.98 -19.44 -4.21
C GLU A 184 -15.97 -19.42 -3.04
N LEU A 185 -15.59 -19.89 -1.85
CA LEU A 185 -16.45 -19.84 -0.66
C LEU A 185 -16.93 -18.42 -0.32
N LEU A 186 -16.02 -17.44 -0.38
CA LEU A 186 -16.36 -16.02 -0.12
C LEU A 186 -17.26 -15.43 -1.22
N SER A 187 -17.23 -15.98 -2.43
CA SER A 187 -18.11 -15.55 -3.52
C SER A 187 -19.49 -16.18 -3.43
N GLU A 188 -19.58 -17.44 -3.00
CA GLU A 188 -20.85 -18.14 -2.79
C GLU A 188 -21.65 -17.56 -1.63
N SER A 189 -20.98 -17.15 -0.53
CA SER A 189 -21.67 -16.50 0.59
C SER A 189 -22.21 -15.10 0.28
N ARG A 190 -21.91 -14.56 -0.91
CA ARG A 190 -22.36 -13.24 -1.37
C ARG A 190 -23.62 -13.31 -2.25
N ASN A 191 -24.03 -14.52 -2.65
CA ASN A 191 -25.29 -14.80 -3.34
C ASN A 191 -26.33 -15.33 -2.34
#